data_AF-A0A2G6K9F6-F1
#
_entry.id   AF-A0A2G6K9F6-F1
#
_cell.length_a   1.000
_cell.length_b   1.000
_cell.length_c   1.000
_cell.angle_alpha   90.00
_cell.angle_beta   90.00
_cell.angle_gamma   90.00
#
_symmetry.space_group_name_H-M   'P 1'
#
loop_
_entity.id
_entity.type
_entity.pdbx_description
1 polymer ?
#
loop_
_entity_poly.entity_id
_entity_poly.type
_entity_poly.pdbx_seq_one_letter_code
_entity_poly.pdbx_strand_id
1 'polypeptide(L)' 'MTDTPAIDYAAALAELDEILAELESSDVDVDRLATRVNRAAELIAICRDRIDGARSRVVEVVAGLDHT' A
#
# COMPACT_ATOMS: atom_id res chain seq x y z
N MET A 1 1.99 22.41 9.32
CA MET A 1 1.79 20.95 9.30
C MET A 1 2.05 20.50 7.88
N THR A 2 3.21 19.90 7.64
CA THR A 2 3.57 19.32 6.33
C THR A 2 2.75 18.06 6.14
N ASP A 3 1.68 18.16 5.35
CA ASP A 3 0.94 17.03 4.83
C ASP A 3 1.87 16.33 3.83
N THR A 4 2.64 15.35 4.31
CA THR A 4 3.40 14.47 3.42
C THR A 4 2.35 13.74 2.58
N PRO A 5 2.32 13.91 1.25
CA PRO A 5 1.25 13.34 0.44
C PRO A 5 1.24 11.83 0.63
N ALA A 6 0.18 11.32 1.28
CA ALA A 6 -0.02 9.89 1.44
C ALA A 6 -0.10 9.27 0.04
N ILE A 7 0.88 8.43 -0.30
CA ILE A 7 0.97 7.73 -1.59
C ILE A 7 -0.38 7.09 -1.92
N ASP A 8 -0.89 7.32 -3.13
CA ASP A 8 -2.13 6.70 -3.57
C ASP A 8 -1.97 5.19 -3.75
N TYR A 9 -3.08 4.45 -3.79
CA TYR A 9 -3.05 2.99 -3.88
C TYR A 9 -2.36 2.49 -5.16
N ALA A 10 -2.55 3.20 -6.28
CA ALA A 10 -1.99 2.80 -7.56
C ALA A 10 -0.47 3.03 -7.60
N ALA A 11 -0.01 4.16 -7.06
CA ALA A 11 1.40 4.48 -6.89
C ALA A 11 2.08 3.50 -5.93
N ALA A 12 1.43 3.13 -4.82
CA ALA A 12 1.96 2.13 -3.90
C ALA A 12 2.10 0.75 -4.56
N LEU A 13 1.14 0.37 -5.42
CA LEU A 13 1.21 -0.88 -6.18
C LEU A 13 2.31 -0.85 -7.23
N ALA A 14 2.45 0.26 -7.97
CA ALA A 14 3.52 0.42 -8.94
C ALA A 14 4.91 0.35 -8.29
N GLU A 15 5.09 0.98 -7.12
CA GLU A 15 6.35 0.91 -6.37
C GLU A 15 6.62 -0.52 -5.86
N LEU A 16 5.59 -1.29 -5.47
CA LEU A 16 5.73 -2.70 -5.11
C LEU A 16 6.20 -3.56 -6.30
N ASP A 17 5.68 -3.31 -7.50
CA ASP A 17 6.11 -4.03 -8.71
C ASP A 17 7.57 -3.71 -9.06
N GLU A 18 8.00 -2.45 -8.92
CA GLU A 18 9.40 -2.06 -9.09
C GLU A 18 10.32 -2.73 -8.07
N ILE A 19 9.89 -2.79 -6.80
CA ILE A 19 10.63 -3.49 -5.75
C ILE A 19 10.75 -4.98 -6.11
N LEU A 20 9.65 -5.63 -6.52
CA LEU A 20 9.66 -7.03 -6.90
C LEU A 20 10.64 -7.31 -8.06
N ALA A 21 10.58 -6.49 -9.11
CA ALA A 21 11.49 -6.61 -10.25
C ALA A 21 12.97 -6.43 -9.85
N GLU A 22 13.24 -5.54 -8.90
CA GLU A 22 14.59 -5.38 -8.35
C GLU A 22 15.01 -6.63 -7.56
N LEU A 23 14.15 -7.18 -6.70
CA LEU A 23 14.47 -8.36 -5.90
C LEU A 23 14.71 -9.62 -6.74
N GLU A 24 14.09 -9.71 -7.91
CA GLU A 24 14.28 -10.82 -8.86
C GLU A 24 15.57 -10.68 -9.71
N SER A 25 16.24 -9.52 -9.64
CA SER A 25 17.49 -9.28 -10.34
C SER A 25 18.65 -10.03 -9.68
N SER A 26 19.48 -10.68 -10.49
CA SER A 26 20.62 -11.51 -10.06
C SER A 26 21.80 -10.73 -9.45
N ASP A 27 21.75 -9.39 -9.44
CA ASP A 27 22.86 -8.51 -9.06
C ASP A 27 22.54 -7.64 -7.82
N VAL A 28 21.58 -8.08 -6.99
CA VAL A 28 21.17 -7.34 -5.80
C VAL A 28 21.97 -7.72 -4.56
N ASP A 29 22.55 -6.70 -3.92
CA ASP A 29 23.21 -6.76 -2.62
C ASP A 29 22.20 -7.07 -1.49
N VAL A 30 22.58 -7.91 -0.53
CA VAL A 30 21.76 -8.32 0.62
C VAL A 30 21.29 -7.12 1.47
N ASP A 31 22.11 -6.08 1.60
CA ASP A 31 21.75 -4.88 2.37
C ASP A 31 20.68 -4.06 1.64
N ARG A 32 20.74 -4.05 0.31
CA ARG A 32 19.74 -3.41 -0.55
C ARG A 32 18.42 -4.19 -0.53
N LEU A 33 18.49 -5.53 -0.55
CA LEU A 33 17.36 -6.44 -0.34
C LEU A 33 16.60 -6.12 0.96
N ALA A 34 17.30 -6.02 2.08
CA ALA A 34 16.68 -5.71 3.38
C ALA A 34 15.95 -4.36 3.37
N THR A 35 16.56 -3.33 2.78
CA THR A 35 15.95 -2.01 2.65
C THR A 35 14.69 -2.04 1.79
N ARG A 36 14.76 -2.74 0.65
CA ARG A 36 13.63 -2.89 -0.29
C ARG A 36 12.47 -3.67 0.31
N VAL A 37 12.74 -4.74 1.05
CA VAL A 37 11.72 -5.53 1.75
C VAL A 37 11.02 -4.70 2.83
N ASN A 38 11.76 -3.90 3.62
CA ASN A 38 11.17 -3.00 4.60
C ASN A 38 10.23 -2.00 3.93
N ARG A 39 10.67 -1.40 2.81
CA ARG A 39 9.83 -0.48 2.04
C ARG A 39 8.56 -1.15 1.51
N ALA A 40 8.67 -2.36 0.98
CA ALA A 40 7.51 -3.13 0.54
C ALA A 40 6.52 -3.40 1.69
N ALA A 41 7.01 -3.70 2.89
CA ALA A 41 6.16 -3.90 4.07
C ALA A 41 5.37 -2.64 4.44
N GLU A 42 6.00 -1.45 4.38
CA GLU A 42 5.33 -0.16 4.59
C GLU A 42 4.23 0.07 3.55
N LEU A 43 4.52 -0.16 2.26
CA LEU A 43 3.56 0.01 1.17
C LEU A 43 2.37 -0.94 1.33
N ILE A 44 2.61 -2.19 1.73
CA ILE A 44 1.55 -3.16 2.01
C ILE A 44 0.66 -2.70 3.17
N ALA A 45 1.23 -2.14 4.23
CA ALA A 45 0.46 -1.59 5.34
C ALA A 45 -0.45 -0.46 4.87
N ILE A 46 0.07 0.49 4.09
CA ILE A 46 -0.70 1.60 3.51
C ILE A 46 -1.85 1.07 2.63
N CYS A 47 -1.57 0.07 1.79
CA CYS A 47 -2.57 -0.57 0.95
C CYS A 47 -3.70 -1.21 1.77
N ARG A 48 -3.36 -1.91 2.85
CA ARG A 48 -4.35 -2.53 3.76
C ARG A 48 -5.22 -1.48 4.44
N ASP A 49 -4.61 -0.43 4.98
CA ASP A 49 -5.35 0.65 5.65
C ASP A 49 -6.34 1.33 4.70
N ARG A 50 -5.95 1.53 3.43
CA ARG A 50 -6.84 2.09 2.39
C ARG A 50 -8.00 1.15 2.07
N ILE A 51 -7.74 -0.15 1.95
CA ILE A 51 -8.79 -1.16 1.68
C ILE A 51 -9.77 -1.22 2.85
N ASP A 52 -9.28 -1.20 4.07
CA ASP A 52 -10.11 -1.24 5.27
C ASP A 52 -10.94 0.05 5.40
N GLY A 53 -10.35 1.22 5.14
CA GLY A 53 -11.09 2.48 5.08
C GLY A 53 -12.14 2.52 3.95
N ALA A 54 -11.88 1.87 2.81
CA ALA A 54 -12.89 1.72 1.76
C ALA A 54 -14.02 0.77 2.19
N ARG A 55 -13.70 -0.37 2.82
CA ARG A 55 -14.67 -1.33 3.35
C ARG A 55 -15.60 -0.67 4.37
N SER A 56 -15.05 0.07 5.34
CA SER A 56 -15.84 0.75 6.37
C SER A 56 -16.85 1.74 5.76
N ARG A 57 -16.41 2.53 4.77
CA ARG A 57 -17.31 3.45 4.06
C ARG A 57 -18.44 2.73 3.32
N VAL A 58 -18.15 1.59 2.70
CA VAL A 58 -19.19 0.77 2.04
C VAL A 58 -20.20 0.27 3.07
N VAL A 59 -19.75 -0.22 4.22
CA VAL A 59 -20.62 -0.69 5.31
C VAL A 59 -21.52 0.43 5.81
N GLU A 60 -20.98 1.63 6.03
CA GLU A 60 -21.75 2.82 6.44
C GLU A 60 -22.82 3.21 5.42
N VAL A 61 -22.47 3.22 4.13
CA VAL A 61 -23.44 3.53 3.05
C VAL A 61 -24.57 2.51 3.01
N VAL A 62 -24.26 1.21 3.08
CA VAL A 62 -25.28 0.16 3.06
C VAL A 62 -26.19 0.26 4.29
N ALA A 63 -25.63 0.46 5.48
CA ALA A 63 -26.43 0.63 6.69
C ALA A 63 -27.39 1.83 6.63
N GLY A 64 -26.99 2.92 5.95
CA GLY A 64 -27.85 4.07 5.71
C GLY A 64 -29.02 3.80 4.76
N LEU A 65 -28.88 2.83 3.83
CA LEU A 65 -29.93 2.46 2.88
C LEU A 65 -31.01 1.57 3.54
N ASP A 66 -30.63 0.73 4.50
CA ASP A 66 -31.55 -0.17 5.23
C ASP A 66 -32.48 0.59 6.20
N HIS A 67 -32.24 1.88 6.44
CA HIS A 67 -33.05 2.74 7.31
C HIS A 67 -34.12 3.56 6.56
N THR A 68 -34.35 3.31 5.26
CA THR A 68 -35.40 3.94 4.44
C THR A 68 -36.39 2.90 3.92
#